data_AF-F9RBV8-F1
#
_entry.id   AF-F9RBV8-F1
#
_cell.length_a   1.000
_cell.length_b   1.000
_cell.length_c   1.000
_cell.angle_alpha   90.00
_cell.angle_beta   90.00
_cell.angle_gamma   90.00
#
_symmetry.space_group_name_H-M   'P 1'
#
loop_
_entity.id
_entity.type
_entity.pdbx_description
1 polymer ?
#
loop_
_entity_poly.entity_id
_entity_poly.type
_entity_poly.pdbx_seq_one_letter_code
_entity_poly.pdbx_strand_id
1 'polypeptide(L)'
;MSNKKWLQVDKAYTYFVENYKTGSEFSLEELAEKTGWSISTVKTYLKKKWVSLLERSNNGFKVTEVITTFNPTTFRQHQSQKDDVDKFLHQIMLEKAMSACISAIEIYNKPNFQHREETFSILMTNAWELLLKSKLVKDGSDLPKSIHILNKGEVQISPSGNPKTISLGTALNRLLATGAIPPVVGDNIKLLMNIRDDSVHFVCGDLELSTRIQEIGTASLKNFMTLAMTWFNYDFSRYNFYLMPVSFFHLSDVASFSVDNEVKANLLKYLKDIEKDHEHDRDANYAISLKLHTKLVKTTNDEALQVRLTNDPDAPEIVLSEEDALRNYPHDYHELLSILKARFTNFKQNKIFHDQMRILKAEGERYCKVRRLDPDNPNSINKTFYHNRVIDQFDQWYERVRVS
;
A
#
# COMPACT_ATOMS: atom_id res chain seq x y z
N MET A 1 37.30 -30.99 -5.42
CA MET A 1 37.85 -30.84 -4.04
C MET A 1 36.99 -29.99 -3.08
N SER A 2 35.89 -29.36 -3.50
CA SER A 2 35.07 -28.46 -2.65
C SER A 2 34.14 -29.18 -1.64
N ASN A 3 33.65 -30.39 -1.93
CA ASN A 3 32.60 -31.05 -1.13
C ASN A 3 33.00 -31.53 0.28
N LYS A 4 34.30 -31.75 0.57
CA LYS A 4 34.72 -32.21 1.91
C LYS A 4 34.68 -31.10 2.97
N LYS A 5 34.78 -29.82 2.55
CA LYS A 5 34.89 -28.68 3.48
C LYS A 5 33.60 -28.42 4.26
N TRP A 6 32.44 -28.72 3.67
CA TRP A 6 31.13 -28.38 4.22
C TRP A 6 30.36 -29.56 4.82
N LEU A 7 30.92 -30.78 4.73
CA LEU A 7 30.23 -32.01 5.10
C LEU A 7 29.71 -32.01 6.55
N GLN A 8 30.49 -31.48 7.50
CA GLN A 8 30.09 -31.41 8.91
C GLN A 8 29.03 -30.31 9.15
N VAL A 9 29.11 -29.21 8.40
CA VAL A 9 28.14 -28.10 8.46
C VAL A 9 26.79 -28.54 7.89
N ASP A 10 26.80 -29.32 6.81
CA ASP A 10 25.59 -29.90 6.22
C ASP A 10 24.90 -30.88 7.16
N LYS A 11 25.68 -31.73 7.84
CA LYS A 11 25.15 -32.63 8.86
C LYS A 11 24.48 -31.88 10.01
N ALA A 12 25.08 -30.76 10.45
CA ALA A 12 24.49 -29.91 11.48
C ALA A 12 23.16 -29.29 11.01
N TYR A 13 23.11 -28.80 9.77
CA TYR A 13 21.89 -28.24 9.19
C TYR A 13 20.76 -29.27 9.11
N THR A 14 21.03 -30.45 8.54
CA THR A 14 20.04 -31.51 8.42
C THR A 14 19.50 -31.91 9.79
N TYR A 15 20.39 -32.05 10.77
CA TYR A 15 20.01 -32.38 12.15
C TYR A 15 19.15 -31.28 12.79
N PHE A 16 19.43 -30.00 12.57
CA PHE A 16 18.61 -28.91 13.08
C PHE A 16 17.22 -28.86 12.41
N VAL A 17 17.14 -29.09 11.11
CA VAL A 17 15.86 -29.13 10.39
C VAL A 17 15.01 -30.32 10.85
N GLU A 18 15.60 -31.48 11.08
CA GLU A 18 14.91 -32.66 11.60
C GLU A 18 14.36 -32.39 13.00
N ASN A 19 15.19 -31.91 13.93
CA ASN A 19 14.76 -31.62 15.31
C ASN A 19 13.74 -30.48 15.40
N TYR A 20 13.80 -29.49 14.51
CA TYR A 20 12.77 -28.45 14.42
C TYR A 20 11.41 -29.04 14.00
N LYS A 21 11.40 -29.94 13.00
CA LYS A 21 10.18 -30.60 12.53
C LYS A 21 9.58 -31.53 13.57
N THR A 22 10.40 -32.26 14.31
CA THR A 22 9.94 -33.19 15.35
C THR A 22 9.69 -32.51 16.70
N GLY A 23 10.11 -31.25 16.87
CA GLY A 23 10.03 -30.50 18.12
C GLY A 23 10.88 -31.08 19.25
N SER A 24 11.85 -31.93 18.90
CA SER A 24 12.67 -32.69 19.85
C SER A 24 13.78 -31.84 20.46
N GLU A 25 14.10 -32.13 21.72
CA GLU A 25 15.26 -31.56 22.41
C GLU A 25 16.47 -32.48 22.24
N PHE A 26 17.67 -31.90 22.19
CA PHE A 26 18.90 -32.67 22.08
C PHE A 26 20.02 -32.10 22.97
N SER A 27 21.01 -32.94 23.29
CA SER A 27 22.21 -32.56 24.03
C SER A 27 23.36 -32.13 23.11
N LEU A 28 24.35 -31.41 23.65
CA LEU A 28 25.52 -31.01 22.85
C LEU A 28 26.40 -32.20 22.49
N GLU A 29 26.34 -33.26 23.28
CA GLU A 29 27.01 -34.54 23.08
C GLU A 29 26.41 -35.28 21.87
N GLU A 30 25.09 -35.36 21.77
CA GLU A 30 24.38 -35.92 20.60
C GLU A 30 24.66 -35.12 19.33
N LEU A 31 24.67 -33.79 19.43
CA LEU A 31 25.01 -32.92 18.30
C LEU A 31 26.46 -33.15 17.83
N ALA A 32 27.40 -33.30 18.76
CA ALA A 32 28.80 -33.59 18.44
C ALA A 32 28.96 -34.94 17.73
N GLU A 33 28.26 -35.99 18.20
CA GLU A 33 28.28 -37.32 17.59
C GLU A 33 27.71 -37.30 16.16
N LYS A 34 26.57 -36.62 15.94
CA LYS A 34 25.92 -36.55 14.64
C LYS A 34 26.67 -35.70 13.62
N THR A 35 27.29 -34.60 14.06
CA THR A 35 28.05 -33.71 13.18
C THR A 35 29.48 -34.20 12.93
N GLY A 36 30.02 -35.01 13.84
CA GLY A 36 31.42 -35.44 13.83
C GLY A 36 32.39 -34.34 14.25
N TRP A 37 31.92 -33.31 14.96
CA TRP A 37 32.75 -32.28 15.58
C TRP A 37 33.10 -32.62 17.02
N SER A 38 34.18 -32.06 17.55
CA SER A 38 34.43 -32.13 18.99
C SER A 38 33.43 -31.27 19.76
N ILE A 39 33.14 -31.67 21.01
CA ILE A 39 32.27 -30.91 21.91
C ILE A 39 32.77 -29.46 22.08
N SER A 40 34.09 -29.23 22.05
CA SER A 40 34.68 -27.89 22.13
C SER A 40 34.36 -27.02 20.90
N THR A 41 34.37 -27.60 19.70
CA THR A 41 33.98 -26.92 18.45
C THR A 41 32.49 -26.58 18.46
N VAL A 42 31.64 -27.54 18.86
CA VAL A 42 30.19 -27.33 19.01
C VAL A 42 29.89 -26.19 19.98
N LYS A 43 30.53 -26.17 21.16
CA LYS A 43 30.39 -25.07 22.13
C LYS A 43 30.81 -23.71 21.57
N THR A 44 31.82 -23.69 20.70
CA THR A 44 32.29 -22.45 20.06
C THR A 44 31.26 -21.92 19.05
N TYR A 45 30.70 -22.80 18.21
CA TYR A 45 29.63 -22.42 17.27
C TYR A 45 28.36 -22.01 18.00
N LEU A 46 27.98 -22.71 19.08
CA LEU A 46 26.86 -22.34 19.93
C LEU A 46 26.99 -20.89 20.43
N LYS A 47 28.17 -20.54 20.96
CA LYS A 47 28.42 -19.20 21.51
C LYS A 47 28.50 -18.12 20.43
N LYS A 48 29.09 -18.41 19.26
CA LYS A 48 29.39 -17.39 18.24
C LYS A 48 28.33 -17.24 17.16
N LYS A 49 27.61 -18.31 16.82
CA LYS A 49 26.77 -18.38 15.61
C LYS A 49 25.38 -18.93 15.90
N TRP A 50 25.20 -19.86 16.82
CA TRP A 50 23.88 -20.50 17.02
C TRP A 50 23.06 -19.93 18.18
N VAL A 51 23.44 -18.77 18.73
CA VAL A 51 22.72 -18.13 19.85
C VAL A 51 21.26 -17.83 19.50
N SER A 52 20.98 -17.41 18.26
CA SER A 52 19.61 -17.15 17.77
C SER A 52 18.91 -18.40 17.23
N LEU A 53 19.67 -19.46 16.93
CA LEU A 53 19.16 -20.69 16.33
C LEU A 53 18.77 -21.74 17.38
N LEU A 54 19.36 -21.68 18.57
CA LEU A 54 19.17 -22.67 19.62
C LEU A 54 18.76 -21.98 20.92
N GLU A 55 17.63 -22.42 21.47
CA GLU A 55 17.13 -22.01 22.77
C GLU A 55 17.44 -23.09 23.81
N ARG A 56 17.78 -22.67 25.04
CA ARG A 56 18.09 -23.59 26.13
C ARG A 56 16.81 -24.05 26.80
N SER A 57 16.59 -25.36 26.86
CA SER A 57 15.50 -26.00 27.60
C SER A 57 16.02 -26.71 28.86
N ASN A 58 15.11 -27.25 29.66
CA ASN A 58 15.41 -27.96 30.90
C ASN A 58 16.29 -29.21 30.68
N ASN A 59 16.10 -29.92 29.56
CA ASN A 59 16.82 -31.16 29.26
C ASN A 59 17.83 -31.04 28.10
N GLY A 60 18.06 -29.84 27.55
CA GLY A 60 18.98 -29.68 26.43
C GLY A 60 18.78 -28.38 25.64
N PHE A 61 18.83 -28.49 24.32
CA PHE A 61 18.63 -27.39 23.38
C PHE A 61 17.49 -27.71 22.42
N LYS A 62 16.72 -26.68 22.06
CA LYS A 62 15.66 -26.74 21.06
C LYS A 62 15.98 -25.77 19.92
N VAL A 63 15.66 -26.17 18.69
CA VAL A 63 15.86 -25.32 17.50
C VAL A 63 14.72 -24.31 17.40
N THR A 64 15.05 -23.04 17.14
CA THR A 64 14.09 -21.95 16.95
C THR A 64 13.59 -21.89 15.51
N GLU A 65 12.52 -21.13 15.26
CA GLU A 65 11.96 -20.92 13.91
C GLU A 65 12.94 -20.28 12.92
N VAL A 66 14.00 -19.64 13.42
CA VAL A 66 15.03 -18.98 12.62
C VAL A 66 15.69 -19.95 11.64
N ILE A 67 15.74 -21.26 11.94
CA ILE A 67 16.28 -22.28 11.03
C ILE A 67 15.54 -22.35 9.68
N THR A 68 14.25 -21.99 9.65
CA THR A 68 13.43 -22.01 8.42
C THR A 68 13.84 -20.93 7.41
N THR A 69 14.54 -19.90 7.88
CA THR A 69 15.07 -18.83 7.01
C THR A 69 16.33 -19.26 6.25
N PHE A 70 16.94 -20.40 6.63
CA PHE A 70 18.14 -20.92 6.01
C PHE A 70 17.86 -22.13 5.10
N ASN A 71 18.56 -22.17 3.96
CA ASN A 71 18.79 -23.36 3.13
C ASN A 71 20.24 -23.89 3.33
N PRO A 72 20.61 -25.07 2.79
CA PRO A 72 21.95 -25.64 2.98
C PRO A 72 23.09 -24.68 2.61
N THR A 73 22.92 -23.91 1.54
CA THR A 73 23.89 -22.93 1.04
C THR A 73 24.04 -21.73 1.99
N THR A 74 22.94 -21.14 2.43
CA THR A 74 22.95 -19.99 3.35
C THR A 74 23.41 -20.39 4.75
N PHE A 75 23.11 -21.62 5.18
CA PHE A 75 23.60 -22.14 6.45
C PHE A 75 25.12 -22.32 6.43
N ARG A 76 25.70 -22.84 5.33
CA ARG A 76 27.17 -22.90 5.16
C ARG A 76 27.81 -21.52 5.24
N GLN A 77 27.19 -20.52 4.63
CA GLN A 77 27.68 -19.13 4.65
C GLN A 77 27.60 -18.53 6.05
N HIS A 78 26.50 -18.77 6.79
CA HIS A 78 26.36 -18.38 8.19
C HIS A 78 27.49 -18.94 9.09
N GLN A 79 28.00 -20.14 8.77
CA GLN A 79 29.12 -20.76 9.50
C GLN A 79 30.51 -20.32 9.03
N SER A 80 30.60 -19.53 7.94
CA SER A 80 31.86 -18.99 7.44
C SER A 80 32.36 -17.85 8.35
N GLN A 81 33.67 -17.67 8.44
CA GLN A 81 34.32 -16.65 9.29
C GLN A 81 34.16 -15.21 8.77
N LYS A 82 33.51 -14.99 7.62
CA LYS A 82 33.11 -13.66 7.14
C LYS A 82 31.71 -13.37 7.67
N ASP A 83 31.55 -12.30 8.44
CA ASP A 83 30.28 -11.93 9.09
C ASP A 83 29.20 -11.37 8.16
N ASP A 84 29.46 -11.28 6.85
CA ASP A 84 28.41 -10.98 5.86
C ASP A 84 27.68 -12.26 5.47
N VAL A 85 26.38 -12.31 5.77
CA VAL A 85 25.45 -13.20 5.08
C VAL A 85 25.53 -12.79 3.60
N ASP A 86 26.03 -13.67 2.73
CA ASP A 86 25.97 -13.45 1.28
C ASP A 86 24.49 -13.34 0.89
N LYS A 87 23.97 -12.11 0.80
CA LYS A 87 22.61 -11.85 0.35
C LYS A 87 22.48 -12.34 -1.08
N PHE A 88 21.36 -12.98 -1.38
CA PHE A 88 21.05 -13.34 -2.76
C PHE A 88 20.98 -12.08 -3.62
N LEU A 89 21.32 -12.20 -4.91
CA LEU A 89 21.31 -11.05 -5.81
C LEU A 89 19.94 -10.36 -5.84
N HIS A 90 18.85 -11.14 -5.87
CA HIS A 90 17.51 -10.56 -5.82
C HIS A 90 17.25 -9.76 -4.53
N GLN A 91 17.79 -10.19 -3.38
CA GLN A 91 17.63 -9.48 -2.11
C GLN A 91 18.38 -8.16 -2.11
N ILE A 92 19.61 -8.13 -2.60
CA ILE A 92 20.40 -6.89 -2.75
C ILE A 92 19.67 -5.91 -3.66
N MET A 93 19.13 -6.40 -4.78
CA MET A 93 18.36 -5.57 -5.71
C MET A 93 17.06 -5.07 -5.11
N LEU A 94 16.37 -5.90 -4.32
CA LEU A 94 15.16 -5.52 -3.61
C LEU A 94 15.45 -4.41 -2.59
N GLU A 95 16.50 -4.55 -1.77
CA GLU A 95 16.91 -3.51 -0.82
C GLU A 95 17.23 -2.19 -1.53
N LYS A 96 17.90 -2.26 -2.69
CA LYS A 96 18.15 -1.08 -3.51
C LYS A 96 16.87 -0.47 -4.08
N ALA A 97 15.91 -1.30 -4.51
CA ALA A 97 14.59 -0.85 -4.98
C ALA A 97 13.83 -0.13 -3.87
N MET A 98 13.83 -0.70 -2.66
CA MET A 98 13.21 -0.10 -1.47
C MET A 98 13.84 1.25 -1.12
N SER A 99 15.18 1.31 -1.10
CA SER A 99 15.89 2.57 -0.84
C SER A 99 15.55 3.64 -1.88
N ALA A 100 15.47 3.29 -3.16
CA ALA A 100 15.10 4.22 -4.23
C ALA A 100 13.64 4.70 -4.07
N CYS A 101 12.73 3.81 -3.70
CA CYS A 101 11.32 4.14 -3.45
C CYS A 101 11.17 5.10 -2.26
N ILE A 102 11.86 4.83 -1.15
CA ILE A 102 11.86 5.71 0.03
C ILE A 102 12.41 7.10 -0.33
N SER A 103 13.52 7.16 -1.06
CA SER A 103 14.06 8.45 -1.53
C SER A 103 13.09 9.21 -2.43
N ALA A 104 12.31 8.51 -3.28
CA ALA A 104 11.28 9.15 -4.09
C ALA A 104 10.23 9.85 -3.21
N ILE A 105 9.73 9.16 -2.19
CA ILE A 105 8.73 9.69 -1.25
C ILE A 105 9.28 10.85 -0.44
N GLU A 106 10.51 10.72 0.08
CA GLU A 106 11.15 11.77 0.88
C GLU A 106 11.30 13.06 0.07
N ILE A 107 11.73 12.96 -1.19
CA ILE A 107 11.85 14.13 -2.07
C ILE A 107 10.47 14.72 -2.37
N TYR A 108 9.48 13.89 -2.68
CA TYR A 108 8.12 14.35 -2.96
C TYR A 108 7.50 15.10 -1.77
N ASN A 109 7.75 14.63 -0.54
CA ASN A 109 7.20 15.18 0.69
C ASN A 109 7.96 16.40 1.22
N LYS A 110 9.00 16.89 0.53
CA LYS A 110 9.67 18.13 0.93
C LYS A 110 8.74 19.34 0.71
N PRO A 111 8.57 20.23 1.71
CA PRO A 111 7.59 21.31 1.67
C PRO A 111 7.85 22.38 0.59
N ASN A 112 9.12 22.60 0.22
CA ASN A 112 9.49 23.54 -0.84
C ASN A 112 10.52 22.90 -1.76
N PHE A 113 10.04 22.21 -2.79
CA PHE A 113 10.86 21.56 -3.80
C PHE A 113 10.17 21.66 -5.17
N GLN A 114 10.61 22.62 -5.99
CA GLN A 114 9.96 22.96 -7.26
C GLN A 114 10.02 21.86 -8.33
N HIS A 115 10.93 20.89 -8.20
CA HIS A 115 11.16 19.82 -9.19
C HIS A 115 10.73 18.44 -8.66
N ARG A 116 9.76 18.41 -7.74
CA ARG A 116 9.49 17.22 -6.92
C ARG A 116 8.78 16.16 -7.72
N GLU A 117 7.86 16.54 -8.59
CA GLU A 117 7.09 15.64 -9.45
C GLU A 117 8.05 14.95 -10.43
N GLU A 118 8.93 15.74 -11.06
CA GLU A 118 9.96 15.28 -11.97
C GLU A 118 10.92 14.31 -11.25
N THR A 119 11.47 14.73 -10.10
CA THR A 119 12.42 13.92 -9.34
C THR A 119 11.79 12.65 -8.79
N PHE A 120 10.54 12.73 -8.33
CA PHE A 120 9.76 11.58 -7.90
C PHE A 120 9.58 10.57 -9.03
N SER A 121 9.16 11.01 -10.22
CA SER A 121 8.97 10.12 -11.36
C SER A 121 10.26 9.39 -11.76
N ILE A 122 11.41 10.07 -11.74
CA ILE A 122 12.72 9.48 -12.03
C ILE A 122 13.10 8.42 -10.97
N LEU A 123 12.98 8.76 -9.69
CA LEU A 123 13.34 7.85 -8.62
C LEU A 123 12.40 6.65 -8.53
N MET A 124 11.10 6.87 -8.72
CA MET A 124 10.08 5.84 -8.66
C MET A 124 10.16 4.89 -9.86
N THR A 125 10.44 5.38 -11.07
CA THR A 125 10.70 4.52 -12.24
C THR A 125 11.94 3.65 -12.04
N ASN A 126 13.02 4.21 -11.46
CA ASN A 126 14.21 3.43 -11.09
C ASN A 126 13.90 2.37 -10.01
N ALA A 127 13.09 2.71 -9.01
CA ALA A 127 12.65 1.76 -7.99
C ALA A 127 11.89 0.58 -8.61
N TRP A 128 10.95 0.86 -9.51
CA TRP A 128 10.24 -0.16 -10.28
C TRP A 128 11.19 -1.02 -11.11
N GLU A 129 12.15 -0.42 -11.82
CA GLU A 129 13.10 -1.17 -12.64
C GLU A 129 13.87 -2.20 -11.79
N LEU A 130 14.35 -1.77 -10.62
CA LEU A 130 15.06 -2.63 -9.69
C LEU A 130 14.17 -3.73 -9.11
N LEU A 131 12.92 -3.42 -8.76
CA LEU A 131 11.95 -4.41 -8.24
C LEU A 131 11.63 -5.49 -9.29
N LEU A 132 11.32 -5.09 -10.52
CA LEU A 132 11.00 -6.02 -11.60
C LEU A 132 12.21 -6.90 -11.96
N LYS A 133 13.41 -6.33 -12.00
CA LYS A 133 14.65 -7.09 -12.19
C LYS A 133 14.91 -8.05 -11.04
N SER A 134 14.68 -7.63 -9.80
CA SER A 134 14.80 -8.51 -8.62
C SER A 134 13.88 -9.73 -8.75
N LYS A 135 12.63 -9.53 -9.19
CA LYS A 135 11.68 -10.62 -9.43
C LYS A 135 12.17 -11.59 -10.51
N LEU A 136 12.64 -11.07 -11.65
CA LEU A 136 13.21 -11.89 -12.73
C LEU A 136 14.46 -12.68 -12.30
N VAL A 137 15.31 -12.08 -11.46
CA VAL A 137 16.49 -12.75 -10.90
C VAL A 137 16.06 -13.85 -9.94
N LYS A 138 15.09 -13.59 -9.05
CA LYS A 138 14.54 -14.59 -8.13
C LYS A 138 13.95 -15.79 -8.88
N ASP A 139 13.14 -15.54 -9.91
CA ASP A 139 12.54 -16.61 -10.73
C ASP A 139 13.59 -17.36 -11.56
N GLY A 140 14.67 -16.67 -11.94
CA GLY A 140 15.83 -17.22 -12.63
C GLY A 140 16.90 -17.85 -11.72
N SER A 141 16.53 -18.30 -10.51
CA SER A 141 17.44 -18.95 -9.55
C SER A 141 18.67 -18.11 -9.18
N ASP A 142 18.48 -16.79 -9.02
CA ASP A 142 19.52 -15.82 -8.65
C ASP A 142 20.66 -15.64 -9.67
N LEU A 143 20.44 -16.05 -10.92
CA LEU A 143 21.43 -15.87 -11.98
C LEU A 143 21.42 -14.43 -12.54
N PRO A 144 22.56 -13.72 -12.58
CA PRO A 144 22.63 -12.38 -13.19
C PRO A 144 22.22 -12.36 -14.67
N LYS A 145 22.44 -13.47 -15.38
CA LYS A 145 22.09 -13.63 -16.80
C LYS A 145 20.60 -13.39 -17.09
N SER A 146 19.72 -13.61 -16.11
CA SER A 146 18.27 -13.43 -16.24
C SER A 146 17.87 -12.00 -16.63
N ILE A 147 18.70 -11.01 -16.30
CA ILE A 147 18.47 -9.60 -16.57
C ILE A 147 19.44 -9.00 -17.58
N HIS A 148 20.33 -9.79 -18.19
CA HIS A 148 21.27 -9.29 -19.19
C HIS A 148 20.61 -9.16 -20.56
N ILE A 149 21.08 -8.17 -21.34
CA ILE A 149 20.73 -8.05 -22.75
C ILE A 149 21.58 -9.06 -23.54
N LEU A 150 20.92 -9.90 -24.32
CA LEU A 150 21.55 -10.87 -25.20
C LEU A 150 21.45 -10.38 -26.64
N ASN A 151 22.59 -10.36 -27.36
CA ASN A 151 22.64 -10.15 -28.79
C ASN A 151 23.26 -11.40 -29.43
N LYS A 152 22.49 -12.10 -30.29
CA LYS A 152 22.90 -13.40 -30.88
C LYS A 152 23.41 -14.44 -29.87
N GLY A 153 22.85 -14.43 -28.66
CA GLY A 153 23.24 -15.36 -27.58
C GLY A 153 24.39 -14.90 -26.68
N GLU A 154 25.07 -13.80 -27.04
CA GLU A 154 26.14 -13.22 -26.24
C GLU A 154 25.66 -12.02 -25.42
N VAL A 155 26.24 -11.85 -24.23
CA VAL A 155 25.89 -10.73 -23.34
C VAL A 155 26.45 -9.44 -23.92
N GLN A 156 25.58 -8.46 -24.15
CA GLN A 156 26.01 -7.16 -24.63
C GLN A 156 26.76 -6.41 -23.52
N ILE A 157 27.93 -5.86 -23.86
CA ILE A 157 28.79 -5.13 -22.91
C ILE A 157 28.62 -3.62 -23.10
N SER A 158 28.64 -2.87 -22.01
CA SER A 158 28.63 -1.40 -22.00
C SER A 158 30.01 -0.85 -22.38
N PRO A 159 30.13 0.45 -22.75
CA PRO A 159 31.44 1.08 -22.94
C PRO A 159 32.36 0.98 -21.72
N SER A 160 31.80 0.83 -20.52
CA SER A 160 32.54 0.64 -19.26
C SER A 160 32.98 -0.82 -19.00
N GLY A 161 32.75 -1.75 -19.94
CA GLY A 161 33.14 -3.15 -19.80
C GLY A 161 32.16 -4.02 -18.99
N ASN A 162 31.00 -3.50 -18.61
CA ASN A 162 30.02 -4.21 -17.77
C ASN A 162 28.89 -4.84 -18.61
N PRO A 163 28.32 -5.99 -18.20
CA PRO A 163 27.09 -6.52 -18.80
C PRO A 163 25.96 -5.50 -18.79
N LYS A 164 25.37 -5.22 -19.96
CA LYS A 164 24.16 -4.40 -20.04
C LYS A 164 22.98 -5.18 -19.48
N THR A 165 22.18 -4.50 -18.68
CA THR A 165 20.93 -5.05 -18.14
C THR A 165 19.73 -4.54 -18.93
N ILE A 166 18.64 -5.31 -18.92
CA ILE A 166 17.38 -4.95 -19.57
C ILE A 166 16.81 -3.64 -19.02
N SER A 167 16.04 -2.89 -19.79
CA SER A 167 15.34 -1.69 -19.32
C SER A 167 14.06 -2.03 -18.54
N LEU A 168 13.50 -1.07 -17.79
CA LEU A 168 12.18 -1.18 -17.17
C LEU A 168 11.11 -1.72 -18.12
N GLY A 169 10.94 -1.11 -19.30
CA GLY A 169 9.92 -1.54 -20.26
C GLY A 169 10.12 -2.99 -20.74
N THR A 170 11.37 -3.43 -20.91
CA THR A 170 11.67 -4.83 -21.26
C THR A 170 11.36 -5.78 -20.11
N ALA A 171 11.71 -5.41 -18.88
CA ALA A 171 11.42 -6.19 -17.69
C ALA A 171 9.91 -6.32 -17.45
N LEU A 172 9.17 -5.22 -17.62
CA LEU A 172 7.71 -5.18 -17.53
C LEU A 172 7.06 -6.11 -18.55
N ASN A 173 7.42 -6.02 -19.82
CA ASN A 173 6.85 -6.87 -20.87
C ASN A 173 7.11 -8.36 -20.61
N ARG A 174 8.27 -8.73 -20.08
CA ARG A 174 8.55 -10.12 -19.70
C ARG A 174 7.64 -10.61 -18.57
N LEU A 175 7.40 -9.79 -17.55
CA LEU A 175 6.57 -10.16 -16.41
C LEU A 175 5.06 -10.11 -16.72
N LEU A 176 4.63 -9.24 -17.64
CA LEU A 176 3.27 -9.26 -18.20
C LEU A 176 3.05 -10.54 -19.02
N ALA A 177 4.00 -10.94 -19.85
CA ALA A 177 3.91 -12.15 -20.66
C ALA A 177 3.82 -13.44 -19.82
N THR A 178 4.42 -13.46 -18.63
CA THR A 178 4.30 -14.58 -17.68
C THR A 178 3.06 -14.52 -16.81
N GLY A 179 2.26 -13.44 -16.88
CA GLY A 179 1.12 -13.22 -16.00
C GLY A 179 1.50 -12.91 -14.55
N ALA A 180 2.77 -12.61 -14.27
CA ALA A 180 3.24 -12.29 -12.92
C ALA A 180 2.80 -10.88 -12.45
N ILE A 181 2.44 -10.01 -13.39
CA ILE A 181 1.95 -8.65 -13.14
C ILE A 181 0.56 -8.50 -13.78
N PRO A 182 -0.45 -7.97 -13.05
CA PRO A 182 -1.74 -7.63 -13.62
C PRO A 182 -1.62 -6.48 -14.65
N PRO A 183 -2.42 -6.47 -15.73
CA PRO A 183 -2.38 -5.43 -16.75
C PRO A 183 -2.47 -4.00 -16.18
N VAL A 184 -3.36 -3.78 -15.20
CA VAL A 184 -3.55 -2.49 -14.50
C VAL A 184 -2.25 -1.93 -13.93
N VAL A 185 -1.44 -2.79 -13.31
CA VAL A 185 -0.14 -2.39 -12.76
C VAL A 185 0.83 -2.08 -13.88
N GLY A 186 0.80 -2.86 -14.96
CA GLY A 186 1.62 -2.59 -16.13
C GLY A 186 1.29 -1.25 -16.78
N ASP A 187 0.02 -0.90 -16.92
CA ASP A 187 -0.41 0.36 -17.49
C ASP A 187 -0.12 1.54 -16.54
N ASN A 188 -0.26 1.37 -15.22
CA ASN A 188 0.20 2.36 -14.24
C ASN A 188 1.72 2.63 -14.34
N ILE A 189 2.55 1.60 -14.51
CA ILE A 189 4.00 1.76 -14.70
C ILE A 189 4.30 2.49 -16.02
N LYS A 190 3.57 2.21 -17.10
CA LYS A 190 3.71 2.93 -18.38
C LYS A 190 3.34 4.40 -18.24
N LEU A 191 2.25 4.73 -17.53
CA LEU A 191 1.90 6.12 -17.23
C LEU A 191 3.02 6.83 -16.49
N LEU A 192 3.62 6.18 -15.48
CA LEU A 192 4.76 6.75 -14.76
C LEU A 192 6.00 6.93 -15.66
N MET A 193 6.24 6.02 -16.61
CA MET A 193 7.31 6.17 -17.60
C MET A 193 7.08 7.37 -18.52
N ASN A 194 5.86 7.57 -18.98
CA ASN A 194 5.50 8.72 -19.83
C ASN A 194 5.60 10.03 -19.04
N ILE A 195 5.09 10.06 -17.80
CA ILE A 195 5.29 11.20 -16.89
C ILE A 195 6.77 11.50 -16.75
N ARG A 196 7.64 10.51 -16.49
CA ARG A 196 9.09 10.74 -16.42
C ARG A 196 9.64 11.35 -17.71
N ASP A 197 9.29 10.79 -18.86
CA ASP A 197 9.82 11.24 -20.14
C ASP A 197 9.36 12.66 -20.48
N ASP A 198 8.12 13.02 -20.19
CA ASP A 198 7.60 14.38 -20.39
C ASP A 198 8.11 15.37 -19.32
N SER A 199 8.11 14.96 -18.05
CA SER A 199 8.57 15.77 -16.90
C SER A 199 10.06 16.12 -16.93
N VAL A 200 10.92 15.29 -17.53
CA VAL A 200 12.35 15.64 -17.72
C VAL A 200 12.52 16.83 -18.66
N HIS A 201 11.53 17.15 -19.49
CA HIS A 201 11.59 18.21 -20.49
C HIS A 201 10.80 19.48 -20.09
N PHE A 202 9.93 19.42 -19.08
CA PHE A 202 9.04 20.54 -18.72
C PHE A 202 8.87 20.71 -17.21
N VAL A 203 8.91 21.97 -16.75
CA VAL A 203 8.60 22.34 -15.35
C VAL A 203 7.09 22.26 -15.14
N CYS A 204 6.63 21.37 -14.25
CA CYS A 204 5.21 21.20 -13.95
C CYS A 204 4.70 22.27 -12.97
N GLY A 205 4.51 23.50 -13.46
CA GLY A 205 3.91 24.60 -12.70
C GLY A 205 2.37 24.60 -12.66
N ASP A 206 1.71 23.47 -12.93
CA ASP A 206 0.25 23.41 -13.09
C ASP A 206 -0.42 22.49 -12.07
N LEU A 207 -1.41 23.03 -11.36
CA LEU A 207 -2.08 22.35 -10.25
C LEU A 207 -2.88 21.11 -10.71
N GLU A 208 -3.52 21.16 -11.87
CA GLU A 208 -4.27 20.02 -12.42
C GLU A 208 -3.31 18.86 -12.73
N LEU A 209 -2.22 19.15 -13.42
CA LEU A 209 -1.19 18.17 -13.75
C LEU A 209 -0.51 17.61 -12.49
N SER A 210 -0.12 18.45 -11.53
CA SER A 210 0.46 17.99 -10.26
C SER A 210 -0.48 17.06 -9.49
N THR A 211 -1.79 17.37 -9.50
CA THR A 211 -2.80 16.51 -8.87
C THR A 211 -2.85 15.14 -9.56
N ARG A 212 -2.89 15.10 -10.90
CA ARG A 212 -2.89 13.82 -11.64
C ARG A 212 -1.62 13.01 -11.44
N ILE A 213 -0.46 13.66 -11.44
CA ILE A 213 0.82 13.00 -11.13
C ILE A 213 0.79 12.41 -9.71
N GLN A 214 0.23 13.14 -8.74
CA GLN A 214 0.06 12.63 -7.38
C GLN A 214 -0.84 11.39 -7.35
N GLU A 215 -1.98 11.41 -8.05
CA GLU A 215 -2.94 10.30 -8.06
C GLU A 215 -2.32 9.02 -8.65
N ILE A 216 -1.64 9.14 -9.80
CA ILE A 216 -0.93 8.05 -10.46
C ILE A 216 0.27 7.58 -9.62
N GLY A 217 1.02 8.51 -9.04
CA GLY A 217 2.16 8.23 -8.15
C GLY A 217 1.74 7.49 -6.89
N THR A 218 0.60 7.84 -6.30
CA THR A 218 0.04 7.17 -5.11
C THR A 218 -0.40 5.75 -5.46
N ALA A 219 -1.06 5.57 -6.61
CA ALA A 219 -1.43 4.25 -7.13
C ALA A 219 -0.21 3.37 -7.40
N SER A 220 0.82 3.96 -8.01
CA SER A 220 2.11 3.31 -8.27
C SER A 220 2.79 2.86 -6.98
N LEU A 221 2.74 3.69 -5.94
CA LEU A 221 3.29 3.32 -4.64
C LEU A 221 2.53 2.15 -4.00
N LYS A 222 1.18 2.19 -4.03
CA LYS A 222 0.34 1.07 -3.55
C LYS A 222 0.69 -0.22 -4.29
N ASN A 223 0.70 -0.18 -5.63
CA ASN A 223 1.01 -1.34 -6.47
C ASN A 223 2.41 -1.91 -6.18
N PHE A 224 3.41 -1.03 -6.00
CA PHE A 224 4.78 -1.40 -5.67
C PHE A 224 4.83 -2.16 -4.33
N MET A 225 4.19 -1.62 -3.30
CA MET A 225 4.13 -2.26 -1.97
C MET A 225 3.44 -3.61 -2.04
N THR A 226 2.28 -3.69 -2.68
CA THR A 226 1.52 -4.94 -2.81
C THR A 226 2.34 -6.02 -3.51
N LEU A 227 3.05 -5.69 -4.60
CA LEU A 227 3.90 -6.66 -5.30
C LEU A 227 5.15 -7.04 -4.50
N ALA A 228 5.79 -6.10 -3.81
CA ALA A 228 6.95 -6.39 -2.97
C ALA A 228 6.57 -7.30 -1.79
N MET A 229 5.41 -7.08 -1.15
CA MET A 229 4.85 -7.97 -0.13
C MET A 229 4.56 -9.35 -0.72
N THR A 230 3.86 -9.41 -1.84
CA THR A 230 3.45 -10.69 -2.45
C THR A 230 4.64 -11.51 -2.95
N TRP A 231 5.62 -10.88 -3.59
CA TRP A 231 6.75 -11.58 -4.19
C TRP A 231 7.87 -11.90 -3.22
N PHE A 232 8.09 -11.07 -2.19
CA PHE A 232 9.25 -11.18 -1.31
C PHE A 232 8.91 -11.25 0.18
N ASN A 233 7.63 -11.19 0.54
CA ASN A 233 7.17 -11.13 1.93
C ASN A 233 7.85 -9.98 2.71
N TYR A 234 8.05 -8.85 2.04
CA TYR A 234 8.72 -7.69 2.62
C TYR A 234 7.79 -6.97 3.61
N ASP A 235 8.31 -6.60 4.78
CA ASP A 235 7.56 -5.88 5.81
C ASP A 235 7.71 -4.36 5.67
N PHE A 236 6.58 -3.68 5.52
CA PHE A 236 6.50 -2.23 5.35
C PHE A 236 6.17 -1.49 6.65
N SER A 237 5.94 -2.19 7.77
CA SER A 237 5.46 -1.62 9.05
C SER A 237 6.35 -0.52 9.63
N ARG A 238 7.61 -0.42 9.18
CA ARG A 238 8.61 0.54 9.68
C ARG A 238 8.57 1.89 8.98
N TYR A 239 7.76 2.05 7.94
CA TYR A 239 7.85 3.17 7.03
C TYR A 239 6.48 3.81 6.76
N ASN A 240 6.50 5.13 6.61
CA ASN A 240 5.31 5.92 6.27
C ASN A 240 5.23 6.10 4.75
N PHE A 241 4.59 5.16 4.07
CA PHE A 241 4.45 5.14 2.62
C PHE A 241 3.22 5.94 2.15
N TYR A 242 3.31 7.27 2.19
CA TYR A 242 2.30 8.14 1.59
C TYR A 242 2.94 9.37 0.92
N LEU A 243 2.31 9.83 -0.15
CA LEU A 243 2.64 11.11 -0.78
C LEU A 243 1.85 12.21 -0.10
N MET A 244 2.53 13.31 0.24
CA MET A 244 1.92 14.48 0.85
C MET A 244 0.94 15.11 -0.15
N PRO A 245 -0.28 15.44 0.27
CA PRO A 245 -1.27 15.98 -0.66
C PRO A 245 -0.85 17.35 -1.19
N VAL A 246 -1.07 17.58 -2.48
CA VAL A 246 -0.77 18.85 -3.16
C VAL A 246 -1.47 20.04 -2.47
N SER A 247 -2.59 19.81 -1.77
CA SER A 247 -3.32 20.83 -0.99
C SER A 247 -2.56 21.42 0.20
N PHE A 248 -1.47 20.78 0.65
CA PHE A 248 -0.63 21.29 1.76
C PHE A 248 0.40 22.33 1.32
N PHE A 249 0.47 22.64 0.03
CA PHE A 249 1.48 23.53 -0.53
C PHE A 249 0.89 24.92 -0.82
N HIS A 250 1.62 25.97 -0.44
CA HIS A 250 1.21 27.35 -0.68
C HIS A 250 1.24 27.66 -2.18
N LEU A 251 0.05 27.86 -2.76
CA LEU A 251 -0.19 28.25 -4.16
C LEU A 251 0.43 29.61 -4.55
N SER A 252 1.06 30.32 -3.61
CA SER A 252 1.57 31.69 -3.77
C SER A 252 2.72 31.83 -4.77
N ASP A 253 3.48 30.75 -5.01
CA ASP A 253 4.71 30.80 -5.83
C ASP A 253 4.54 30.22 -7.24
N VAL A 254 3.32 29.82 -7.62
CA VAL A 254 3.03 29.21 -8.93
C VAL A 254 2.78 30.30 -9.97
N ALA A 255 3.77 31.18 -10.18
CA ALA A 255 3.88 31.90 -11.43
C ALA A 255 4.28 30.86 -12.49
N SER A 256 3.27 30.28 -13.14
CA SER A 256 3.41 29.33 -14.25
C SER A 256 4.23 29.97 -15.37
N PHE A 257 5.55 29.79 -15.35
CA PHE A 257 6.40 30.08 -16.49
C PHE A 257 6.11 29.04 -17.56
N SER A 258 5.27 29.44 -18.51
CA SER A 258 5.12 28.92 -19.87
C SER A 258 5.33 27.41 -20.03
N VAL A 259 4.31 26.63 -19.66
CA VAL A 259 4.14 25.29 -20.24
C VAL A 259 3.67 25.46 -21.68
N ASP A 260 4.22 24.68 -22.61
CA ASP A 260 3.62 24.51 -23.92
C ASP A 260 2.25 23.84 -23.73
N ASN A 261 1.17 24.64 -23.81
CA ASN A 261 -0.19 24.21 -23.50
C ASN A 261 -0.61 22.94 -24.25
N GLU A 262 -0.06 22.71 -25.46
CA GLU A 262 -0.38 21.53 -26.27
C GLU A 262 0.17 20.25 -25.65
N VAL A 263 1.41 20.25 -25.17
CA VAL A 263 2.04 19.07 -24.56
C VAL A 263 1.31 18.66 -23.28
N LYS A 264 0.97 19.64 -22.43
CA LYS A 264 0.14 19.42 -21.23
C LYS A 264 -1.20 18.79 -21.61
N ALA A 265 -1.90 19.36 -22.58
CA ALA A 265 -3.22 18.88 -22.98
C ALA A 265 -3.15 17.44 -23.52
N ASN A 266 -2.12 17.12 -24.30
CA ASN A 266 -1.88 15.79 -24.84
C ASN A 266 -1.61 14.76 -23.72
N LEU A 267 -0.75 15.10 -22.77
CA LEU A 267 -0.47 14.22 -21.62
C LEU A 267 -1.73 14.02 -20.78
N LEU A 268 -2.43 15.09 -20.37
CA LEU A 268 -3.66 14.98 -19.58
C LEU A 268 -4.73 14.15 -20.28
N LYS A 269 -4.89 14.32 -21.60
CA LYS A 269 -5.81 13.51 -22.39
C LYS A 269 -5.41 12.04 -22.36
N TYR A 270 -4.14 11.75 -22.61
CA TYR A 270 -3.62 10.39 -22.55
C TYR A 270 -3.83 9.72 -21.18
N LEU A 271 -3.55 10.45 -20.08
CA LEU A 271 -3.78 9.96 -18.73
C LEU A 271 -5.26 9.62 -18.48
N LYS A 272 -6.18 10.51 -18.88
CA LYS A 272 -7.63 10.33 -18.73
C LYS A 272 -8.15 9.15 -19.56
N ASP A 273 -7.64 8.98 -20.79
CA ASP A 273 -8.05 7.88 -21.67
C ASP A 273 -7.69 6.52 -21.05
N ILE A 274 -6.48 6.38 -20.50
CA ILE A 274 -6.04 5.14 -19.83
C ILE A 274 -6.79 4.91 -18.51
N GLU A 275 -7.07 5.96 -17.72
CA GLU A 275 -7.90 5.82 -16.50
C GLU A 275 -9.28 5.25 -16.83
N LYS A 276 -9.89 5.72 -17.93
CA LYS A 276 -11.21 5.30 -18.37
C LYS A 276 -11.27 3.82 -18.76
N ASP A 277 -10.21 3.31 -19.39
CA ASP A 277 -10.13 1.89 -19.78
C ASP A 277 -10.15 0.95 -18.57
N HIS A 278 -9.81 1.45 -17.38
CA HIS A 278 -9.76 0.70 -16.12
C HIS A 278 -10.89 1.03 -15.12
N GLU A 279 -11.88 1.85 -15.49
CA GLU A 279 -12.99 2.25 -14.59
C GLU A 279 -13.80 1.06 -14.05
N HIS A 280 -13.84 -0.06 -14.78
CA HIS A 280 -14.64 -1.24 -14.46
C HIS A 280 -13.82 -2.39 -13.85
N ASP A 281 -12.54 -2.18 -13.56
CA ASP A 281 -11.71 -3.21 -12.97
C ASP A 281 -12.16 -3.56 -11.55
N ARG A 282 -12.29 -4.86 -11.30
CA ARG A 282 -12.84 -5.40 -10.05
C ARG A 282 -11.78 -5.72 -8.99
N ASP A 283 -10.50 -5.65 -9.34
CA ASP A 283 -9.41 -6.01 -8.42
C ASP A 283 -9.08 -4.83 -7.49
N ALA A 284 -9.60 -4.89 -6.27
CA ALA A 284 -9.38 -3.85 -5.26
C ALA A 284 -7.91 -3.75 -4.78
N ASN A 285 -7.06 -4.74 -5.08
CA ASN A 285 -5.67 -4.76 -4.61
C ASN A 285 -4.79 -3.79 -5.39
N TYR A 286 -5.09 -3.58 -6.67
CA TYR A 286 -4.32 -2.72 -7.56
C TYR A 286 -5.12 -1.49 -7.96
N ALA A 287 -4.43 -0.44 -8.37
CA ALA A 287 -5.07 0.79 -8.83
C ALA A 287 -4.27 1.42 -9.97
N ILE A 288 -4.97 2.02 -10.93
CA ILE A 288 -4.35 2.84 -11.97
C ILE A 288 -4.02 4.25 -11.43
N SER A 289 -4.90 4.79 -10.59
CA SER A 289 -4.88 6.15 -10.04
C SER A 289 -5.60 6.16 -8.70
N LEU A 290 -5.11 6.92 -7.71
CA LEU A 290 -5.69 7.02 -6.36
C LEU A 290 -5.84 8.47 -5.93
N LYS A 291 -7.09 8.91 -5.76
CA LYS A 291 -7.41 10.25 -5.28
C LYS A 291 -7.43 10.34 -3.77
N LEU A 292 -6.71 11.31 -3.22
CA LEU A 292 -6.61 11.51 -1.77
C LEU A 292 -7.37 12.77 -1.35
N HIS A 293 -8.38 12.59 -0.49
CA HIS A 293 -9.17 13.69 0.07
C HIS A 293 -8.71 14.04 1.47
N THR A 294 -8.22 15.26 1.69
CA THR A 294 -7.85 15.75 3.03
C THR A 294 -8.81 16.82 3.52
N LYS A 295 -9.35 16.63 4.72
CA LYS A 295 -10.25 17.57 5.39
C LYS A 295 -9.62 18.04 6.70
N LEU A 296 -9.29 19.33 6.78
CA LEU A 296 -8.89 19.95 8.04
C LEU A 296 -10.15 20.35 8.81
N VAL A 297 -10.31 19.80 10.01
CA VAL A 297 -11.43 20.11 10.92
C VAL A 297 -10.92 20.90 12.11
N LYS A 298 -11.61 21.98 12.48
CA LYS A 298 -11.31 22.73 13.71
C LYS A 298 -11.75 21.90 14.91
N THR A 299 -10.84 21.68 15.86
CA THR A 299 -11.06 20.83 17.04
C THR A 299 -12.17 21.32 17.98
N THR A 300 -12.66 22.56 17.81
CA THR A 300 -13.68 23.18 18.66
C THR A 300 -15.09 23.21 18.07
N ASN A 301 -15.32 22.66 16.88
CA ASN A 301 -16.66 22.55 16.30
C ASN A 301 -16.98 21.09 16.00
N ASP A 302 -17.79 20.47 16.87
CA ASP A 302 -18.67 19.38 16.46
C ASP A 302 -19.52 19.90 15.28
N GLU A 303 -19.27 19.32 14.11
CA GLU A 303 -20.06 19.46 12.87
C GLU A 303 -20.53 20.88 12.50
N ALA A 304 -19.61 21.71 12.01
CA ALA A 304 -19.98 22.86 11.18
C ALA A 304 -20.00 22.46 9.70
N LEU A 305 -21.08 21.84 9.24
CA LEU A 305 -21.37 21.65 7.81
C LEU A 305 -21.96 22.94 7.24
N GLN A 306 -21.05 23.71 6.65
CA GLN A 306 -21.17 24.55 5.44
C GLN A 306 -22.54 25.19 5.15
N VAL A 307 -22.62 26.50 5.41
CA VAL A 307 -23.55 27.40 4.73
C VAL A 307 -22.75 28.27 3.77
N ARG A 308 -23.09 28.24 2.48
CA ARG A 308 -23.09 29.44 1.63
C ARG A 308 -24.09 29.29 0.49
N LEU A 309 -25.01 30.25 0.44
CA LEU A 309 -25.90 30.53 -0.69
C LEU A 309 -25.11 31.23 -1.80
N THR A 310 -25.25 30.77 -3.05
CA THR A 310 -25.23 31.65 -4.24
C THR A 310 -26.00 30.98 -5.40
N ASN A 311 -26.78 31.79 -6.13
CA ASN A 311 -27.46 31.43 -7.38
C ASN A 311 -26.56 31.82 -8.57
N ASP A 312 -25.90 30.85 -9.23
CA ASP A 312 -25.17 31.10 -10.49
C ASP A 312 -25.43 29.96 -11.49
N PRO A 313 -25.86 30.23 -12.75
CA PRO A 313 -26.26 29.18 -13.71
C PRO A 313 -25.12 28.42 -14.40
N ASP A 314 -23.85 28.80 -14.19
CA ASP A 314 -22.70 28.25 -14.94
C ASP A 314 -21.58 27.67 -14.04
N ALA A 315 -21.89 27.31 -12.79
CA ALA A 315 -20.96 26.58 -11.92
C ALA A 315 -20.96 25.08 -12.26
N PRO A 316 -19.78 24.43 -12.40
CA PRO A 316 -19.70 23.01 -12.73
C PRO A 316 -20.34 22.17 -11.63
N GLU A 317 -21.31 21.35 -12.04
CA GLU A 317 -22.11 20.46 -11.22
C GLU A 317 -21.20 19.49 -10.46
N ILE A 318 -20.89 19.82 -9.20
CA ILE A 318 -20.35 18.85 -8.26
C ILE A 318 -21.52 17.93 -7.96
N VAL A 319 -21.58 16.80 -8.66
CA VAL A 319 -22.37 15.64 -8.27
C VAL A 319 -21.83 15.21 -6.90
N LEU A 320 -22.39 15.79 -5.84
CA LEU A 320 -22.52 15.11 -4.57
C LEU A 320 -23.25 13.82 -4.92
N SER A 321 -22.55 12.70 -4.97
CA SER A 321 -23.23 11.41 -4.99
C SER A 321 -24.20 11.45 -3.81
N GLU A 322 -25.50 11.38 -4.07
CA GLU A 322 -26.55 11.42 -3.04
C GLU A 322 -26.30 10.39 -1.93
N GLU A 323 -25.52 9.35 -2.24
CA GLU A 323 -25.05 8.32 -1.32
C GLU A 323 -24.19 8.88 -0.17
N ASP A 324 -23.34 9.88 -0.42
CA ASP A 324 -22.53 10.52 0.63
C ASP A 324 -23.37 11.38 1.57
N ALA A 325 -24.46 11.95 1.05
CA ALA A 325 -25.35 12.79 1.83
C ALA A 325 -26.32 11.97 2.72
N LEU A 326 -26.48 10.67 2.44
CA LEU A 326 -27.24 9.71 3.26
C LEU A 326 -26.37 8.97 4.29
N ARG A 327 -25.04 8.99 4.18
CA ARG A 327 -24.14 8.39 5.20
C ARG A 327 -24.38 8.94 6.61
N ASN A 328 -24.77 10.22 6.71
CA ASN A 328 -25.09 10.86 7.99
C ASN A 328 -26.53 10.57 8.47
N TYR A 329 -27.39 9.98 7.64
CA TYR A 329 -28.78 9.63 7.99
C TYR A 329 -28.98 8.13 7.80
N PRO A 330 -28.35 7.29 8.64
CA PRO A 330 -28.23 5.86 8.40
C PRO A 330 -29.54 5.09 8.60
N HIS A 331 -30.56 5.71 9.20
CA HIS A 331 -31.77 5.01 9.61
C HIS A 331 -32.99 5.44 8.82
N ASP A 332 -33.76 4.47 8.32
CA ASP A 332 -35.13 4.75 7.89
C ASP A 332 -36.14 4.72 9.06
N TYR A 333 -37.41 5.01 8.78
CA TYR A 333 -38.43 5.07 9.83
C TYR A 333 -38.63 3.73 10.55
N HIS A 334 -38.49 2.61 9.85
CA HIS A 334 -38.69 1.29 10.44
C HIS A 334 -37.50 0.89 11.31
N GLU A 335 -36.29 1.18 10.86
CA GLU A 335 -35.06 0.97 11.62
C GLU A 335 -34.99 1.86 12.86
N LEU A 336 -35.39 3.14 12.74
CA LEU A 336 -35.49 4.01 13.90
C LEU A 336 -36.47 3.43 14.95
N LEU A 337 -37.62 2.95 14.51
CA LEU A 337 -38.61 2.33 15.41
C LEU A 337 -38.08 1.05 16.07
N SER A 338 -37.31 0.22 15.38
CA SER A 338 -36.72 -0.98 15.97
C SER A 338 -35.69 -0.62 17.04
N ILE A 339 -34.85 0.39 16.78
CA ILE A 339 -33.87 0.92 17.74
C ILE A 339 -34.56 1.49 18.97
N LEU A 340 -35.58 2.34 18.81
CA LEU A 340 -36.31 2.95 19.93
C LEU A 340 -37.03 1.89 20.79
N LYS A 341 -37.64 0.86 20.17
CA LYS A 341 -38.26 -0.27 20.88
C LYS A 341 -37.25 -1.09 21.68
N ALA A 342 -36.05 -1.30 21.15
CA ALA A 342 -35.01 -2.07 21.82
C ALA A 342 -34.34 -1.27 22.95
N ARG A 343 -34.22 0.06 22.79
CA ARG A 343 -33.46 0.93 23.69
C ARG A 343 -34.27 1.40 24.91
N PHE A 344 -35.59 1.52 24.81
CA PHE A 344 -36.43 2.12 25.84
C PHE A 344 -37.50 1.17 26.38
N THR A 345 -37.65 1.12 27.70
CA THR A 345 -38.62 0.23 28.39
C THR A 345 -40.06 0.72 28.26
N ASN A 346 -40.26 2.04 28.20
CA ASN A 346 -41.57 2.69 28.20
C ASN A 346 -41.99 3.19 26.80
N PHE A 347 -41.31 2.75 25.74
CA PHE A 347 -41.61 3.20 24.38
C PHE A 347 -42.96 2.67 23.87
N LYS A 348 -43.82 3.59 23.44
CA LYS A 348 -45.09 3.28 22.76
C LYS A 348 -45.29 4.28 21.61
N GLN A 349 -45.71 3.77 20.45
CA GLN A 349 -46.12 4.60 19.32
C GLN A 349 -47.51 5.20 19.60
N ASN A 350 -47.54 6.25 20.40
CA ASN A 350 -48.76 6.96 20.81
C ASN A 350 -48.74 8.40 20.28
N LYS A 351 -49.79 9.17 20.60
CA LYS A 351 -49.88 10.58 20.20
C LYS A 351 -48.65 11.40 20.62
N ILE A 352 -48.10 11.13 21.81
CA ILE A 352 -46.92 11.82 22.36
C ILE A 352 -45.68 11.57 21.49
N PHE A 353 -45.42 10.31 21.12
CA PHE A 353 -44.33 9.95 20.20
C PHE A 353 -44.46 10.66 18.84
N HIS A 354 -45.68 10.69 18.27
CA HIS A 354 -45.90 11.35 16.99
C HIS A 354 -45.74 12.88 17.07
N ASP A 355 -46.11 13.49 18.20
CA ASP A 355 -45.92 14.91 18.44
C ASP A 355 -44.41 15.25 18.59
N GLN A 356 -43.64 14.41 19.30
CA GLN A 356 -42.18 14.53 19.41
C GLN A 356 -41.47 14.35 18.07
N MET A 357 -41.87 13.35 17.27
CA MET A 357 -41.34 13.18 15.91
C MET A 357 -41.67 14.37 15.01
N ARG A 358 -42.83 15.03 15.20
CA ARG A 358 -43.19 16.24 14.45
C ARG A 358 -42.27 17.41 14.82
N ILE A 359 -41.93 17.57 16.10
CA ILE A 359 -40.98 18.57 16.58
C ILE A 359 -39.61 18.35 15.93
N LEU A 360 -39.08 17.12 15.96
CA LEU A 360 -37.77 16.82 15.39
C LEU A 360 -37.73 16.96 13.86
N LYS A 361 -38.83 16.61 13.17
CA LYS A 361 -38.95 16.83 11.72
C LYS A 361 -39.01 18.31 11.35
N ALA A 362 -39.56 19.17 12.21
CA ALA A 362 -39.60 20.61 11.97
C ALA A 362 -38.20 21.26 12.05
N GLU A 363 -37.28 20.65 12.80
CA GLU A 363 -35.86 21.07 12.85
C GLU A 363 -35.04 20.60 11.63
N GLY A 364 -35.67 19.93 10.66
CA GLY A 364 -35.11 19.68 9.32
C GLY A 364 -33.84 18.83 9.33
N GLU A 365 -32.83 19.29 8.59
CA GLU A 365 -31.56 18.58 8.35
C GLU A 365 -30.78 18.24 9.64
N ARG A 366 -31.10 18.86 10.77
CA ARG A 366 -30.48 18.50 12.05
C ARG A 366 -30.80 17.06 12.48
N TYR A 367 -31.98 16.56 12.12
CA TYR A 367 -32.51 15.28 12.59
C TYR A 367 -33.01 14.36 11.49
N CYS A 368 -33.48 14.89 10.36
CA CYS A 368 -34.00 14.08 9.28
C CYS A 368 -33.78 14.70 7.91
N LYS A 369 -33.65 13.83 6.90
CA LYS A 369 -33.51 14.22 5.50
C LYS A 369 -34.57 13.54 4.67
N VAL A 370 -35.30 14.31 3.85
CA VAL A 370 -36.31 13.78 2.94
C VAL A 370 -35.65 13.55 1.58
N ARG A 371 -35.61 12.30 1.15
CA ARG A 371 -35.24 11.91 -0.21
C ARG A 371 -36.49 11.82 -1.06
N ARG A 372 -36.52 12.54 -2.18
CA ARG A 372 -37.59 12.48 -3.18
C ARG A 372 -37.16 11.59 -4.34
N LEU A 373 -38.09 10.86 -4.94
CA LEU A 373 -37.83 10.06 -6.14
C LEU A 373 -37.50 10.95 -7.34
N ASP A 374 -38.14 12.12 -7.40
CA ASP A 374 -37.88 13.17 -8.37
C ASP A 374 -37.66 14.48 -7.59
N PRO A 375 -36.42 15.02 -7.53
CA PRO A 375 -36.07 16.22 -6.76
C PRO A 375 -36.83 17.48 -7.18
N ASP A 376 -37.14 17.60 -8.49
CA ASP A 376 -37.74 18.80 -9.09
C ASP A 376 -39.27 18.84 -8.91
N ASN A 377 -39.87 17.69 -8.58
CA ASN A 377 -41.29 17.59 -8.31
C ASN A 377 -41.58 17.51 -6.80
N PRO A 378 -42.15 18.55 -6.18
CA PRO A 378 -42.44 18.56 -4.74
C PRO A 378 -43.50 17.54 -4.30
N ASN A 379 -44.26 16.97 -5.24
CA ASN A 379 -45.26 15.95 -4.99
C ASN A 379 -44.77 14.52 -5.31
N SER A 380 -43.49 14.34 -5.63
CA SER A 380 -42.94 13.02 -5.90
C SER A 380 -42.88 12.15 -4.64
N ILE A 381 -42.93 10.83 -4.84
CA ILE A 381 -42.84 9.85 -3.76
C ILE A 381 -41.54 10.11 -2.99
N ASN A 382 -41.65 10.22 -1.67
CA ASN A 382 -40.52 10.56 -0.82
C ASN A 382 -40.32 9.53 0.30
N LYS A 383 -39.07 9.42 0.76
CA LYS A 383 -38.67 8.61 1.92
C LYS A 383 -37.83 9.47 2.85
N THR A 384 -38.17 9.47 4.14
CA THR A 384 -37.41 10.20 5.16
C THR A 384 -36.38 9.30 5.83
N PHE A 385 -35.15 9.79 5.94
CA PHE A 385 -34.04 9.18 6.65
C PHE A 385 -33.71 10.01 7.91
N TYR A 386 -33.18 9.36 8.93
CA TYR A 386 -33.00 9.94 10.27
C TYR A 386 -31.55 9.84 10.73
N HIS A 387 -31.07 10.89 11.38
CA HIS A 387 -29.75 10.95 12.00
C HIS A 387 -29.75 10.24 13.36
N ASN A 388 -28.60 9.76 13.82
CA ASN A 388 -28.44 9.15 15.16
C ASN A 388 -28.83 10.10 16.31
N ARG A 389 -28.79 11.41 16.05
CA ARG A 389 -29.16 12.47 16.99
C ARG A 389 -30.62 12.40 17.41
N VAL A 390 -31.48 11.82 16.56
CA VAL A 390 -32.88 11.56 16.92
C VAL A 390 -32.90 10.65 18.14
N ILE A 391 -32.12 9.57 18.13
CA ILE A 391 -32.09 8.59 19.23
C ILE A 391 -31.60 9.26 20.52
N ASP A 392 -30.58 10.12 20.43
CA ASP A 392 -30.05 10.87 21.59
C ASP A 392 -31.09 11.83 22.19
N GLN A 393 -31.91 12.45 21.35
CA GLN A 393 -32.98 13.32 21.81
C GLN A 393 -34.12 12.53 22.47
N PHE A 394 -34.39 11.32 21.98
CA PHE A 394 -35.35 10.40 22.61
C PHE A 394 -34.87 9.89 23.98
N ASP A 395 -33.55 9.86 24.24
CA ASP A 395 -33.03 9.52 25.58
C ASP A 395 -33.41 10.55 26.65
N GLN A 396 -33.75 11.79 26.27
CA GLN A 396 -34.22 12.80 27.21
C GLN A 396 -35.69 12.63 27.58
N TRP A 397 -36.45 11.87 26.79
CA TRP A 397 -37.90 11.72 26.94
C TRP A 397 -38.34 10.31 27.38
N TYR A 398 -37.49 9.30 27.21
CA TYR A 398 -37.80 7.91 27.50
C TYR A 398 -36.76 7.26 28.41
N GLU A 399 -37.17 6.22 29.14
CA GLU A 399 -36.32 5.53 30.10
C GLU A 399 -35.60 4.36 29.44
N ARG A 400 -34.26 4.42 29.44
CA ARG A 400 -33.39 3.39 28.87
C ARG A 400 -33.56 2.06 29.61
N VAL A 401 -33.49 0.96 28.86
CA VAL A 401 -33.38 -0.39 29.42
C VAL A 401 -32.08 -0.47 30.23
N ARG A 402 -32.18 -0.80 31.53
CA ARG A 402 -31.01 -1.07 32.36
C ARG A 402 -30.38 -2.37 31.88
N VAL A 403 -29.18 -2.28 31.30
CA VAL A 403 -28.36 -3.45 30.98
C VAL A 403 -27.79 -3.95 32.31
N SER A 404 -28.16 -5.17 32.71
CA SER A 404 -27.58 -5.90 33.84
C SER A 404 -26.22 -6.47 33.48
#